data_AF-A0A932WV56-F1
#
_entry.id   AF-A0A932WV56-F1
#
_cell.length_a   1.000
_cell.length_b   1.000
_cell.length_c   1.000
_cell.angle_alpha   90.00
_cell.angle_beta   90.00
_cell.angle_gamma   90.00
#
_symmetry.space_group_name_H-M   'P 1'
#
loop_
_entity.id
_entity.type
_entity.pdbx_description
1 polymer ?
#
loop_
_entity_poly.entity_id
_entity_poly.type
_entity_poly.pdbx_seq_one_letter_code
_entity_poly.pdbx_strand_id
1 'polypeptide(L)'
;MRWIDLPCSKKSDLNWNLLLPEKEGDPILWNLELEIDFPLEEELSFQELRLALIQFTETVWPLYREVSAGISLYQGSADLSQRFYWTPLQEENWEIWKEGKDFSLARLKRFFCADAYAYYFQKLSHALPDETDVFLFFEKEPTLSPGEMLQLLSKERYEHFQVVTKGAVEGWDGKRLEGKAILPPPSTSTAICLPEEKLLNDSLLEKVDHLLKELPAPVRVISEPFLQESWEGIDELYVLSGGVSLQGERKLRGFQAAGGVIITH
;
A
#
# COMPACT_ATOMS: atom_id res chain seq x y z
N MET A 1 -16.78 9.98 9.15
CA MET A 1 -15.73 10.53 8.26
C MET A 1 -16.41 11.04 7.00
N ARG A 2 -16.13 12.28 6.61
CA ARG A 2 -16.69 12.93 5.42
C ARG A 2 -15.67 12.86 4.29
N TRP A 3 -16.09 12.41 3.12
CA TRP A 3 -15.25 12.37 1.91
C TRP A 3 -15.56 13.59 1.05
N ILE A 4 -14.53 14.31 0.62
CA ILE A 4 -14.66 15.44 -0.29
C ILE A 4 -13.76 15.20 -1.50
N ASP A 5 -14.38 15.08 -2.66
CA ASP A 5 -13.69 14.88 -3.92
C ASP A 5 -13.28 16.24 -4.50
N LEU A 6 -11.99 16.39 -4.76
CA LEU A 6 -11.41 17.59 -5.33
C LEU A 6 -10.85 17.24 -6.72
N PRO A 7 -11.43 17.78 -7.80
CA PRO A 7 -10.93 17.50 -9.15
C PRO A 7 -9.54 18.12 -9.32
N CYS A 8 -8.56 17.27 -9.64
CA CYS A 8 -7.16 17.64 -9.86
C CYS A 8 -6.67 17.28 -11.28
N SER A 9 -7.61 17.08 -12.22
CA SER A 9 -7.29 16.80 -13.61
C SER A 9 -6.69 18.00 -14.33
N LYS A 10 -6.08 17.76 -15.50
CA LYS A 10 -5.51 18.82 -16.37
C LYS A 10 -6.54 19.86 -16.83
N LYS A 11 -7.83 19.54 -16.73
CA LYS A 11 -8.94 20.42 -17.11
C LYS A 11 -9.54 21.17 -15.93
N SER A 12 -9.12 20.85 -14.71
CA SER A 12 -9.58 21.52 -13.49
C SER A 12 -9.02 22.94 -13.43
N ASP A 13 -9.84 23.89 -12.97
CA ASP A 13 -9.39 25.25 -12.66
C ASP A 13 -8.75 25.34 -11.26
N LEU A 14 -8.73 24.23 -10.52
CA LEU A 14 -8.24 24.10 -9.14
C LEU A 14 -8.91 25.07 -8.16
N ASN A 15 -10.12 25.55 -8.49
CA ASN A 15 -10.91 26.42 -7.63
C ASN A 15 -11.97 25.62 -6.88
N TRP A 16 -11.61 25.17 -5.67
CA TRP A 16 -12.49 24.31 -4.88
C TRP A 16 -13.46 25.04 -3.97
N ASN A 17 -13.55 26.37 -4.02
CA ASN A 17 -14.34 27.17 -3.06
C ASN A 17 -15.81 26.72 -2.92
N LEU A 18 -16.41 26.19 -3.99
CA LEU A 18 -17.79 25.70 -3.99
C LEU A 18 -17.94 24.27 -3.44
N LEU A 19 -16.83 23.54 -3.27
CA LEU A 19 -16.78 22.16 -2.78
C LEU A 19 -16.35 22.08 -1.31
N LEU A 20 -15.87 23.19 -0.74
CA LEU A 20 -15.39 23.23 0.63
C LEU A 20 -16.58 23.09 1.61
N PRO A 21 -16.56 22.08 2.50
CA PRO A 21 -17.63 21.87 3.44
C PRO A 21 -17.51 22.82 4.65
N GLU A 22 -18.57 22.91 5.45
CA GLU A 22 -18.46 23.51 6.79
C GLU A 22 -17.52 22.70 7.67
N LYS A 23 -16.80 23.40 8.57
CA LYS A 23 -15.77 22.80 9.45
C LYS A 23 -16.34 21.96 10.60
N GLU A 24 -17.65 21.92 10.78
CA GLU A 24 -18.29 21.18 11.86
C GLU A 24 -18.60 19.72 11.46
N GLY A 25 -18.44 18.82 12.43
CA GLY A 25 -18.83 17.42 12.34
C GLY A 25 -17.65 16.46 12.18
N ASP A 26 -17.86 15.44 11.35
CA ASP A 26 -16.91 14.36 11.13
C ASP A 26 -15.59 14.84 10.47
N PRO A 27 -14.44 14.22 10.81
CA PRO A 27 -13.18 14.46 10.12
C PRO A 27 -13.27 14.28 8.60
N ILE A 28 -12.55 15.12 7.86
CA ILE A 28 -12.59 15.20 6.40
C ILE A 28 -11.43 14.42 5.79
N LEU A 29 -11.73 13.47 4.91
CA LEU A 29 -10.76 12.87 4.00
C LEU A 29 -10.85 13.55 2.64
N TRP A 30 -9.75 14.14 2.20
CA TRP A 30 -9.66 14.85 0.92
C TRP A 30 -9.25 13.87 -0.18
N ASN A 31 -10.14 13.61 -1.13
CA ASN A 31 -9.83 12.76 -2.27
C ASN A 31 -9.39 13.63 -3.45
N LEU A 32 -8.08 13.66 -3.70
CA LEU A 32 -7.52 14.41 -4.82
C LEU A 32 -7.60 13.52 -6.06
N GLU A 33 -8.52 13.83 -6.97
CA GLU A 33 -8.76 13.03 -8.18
C GLU A 33 -7.64 13.28 -9.20
N LEU A 34 -6.49 12.65 -8.98
CA LEU A 34 -5.33 12.71 -9.87
C LEU A 34 -5.53 11.75 -11.05
N GLU A 35 -5.55 12.30 -12.27
CA GLU A 35 -5.65 11.50 -13.50
C GLU A 35 -4.26 10.96 -13.91
N ILE A 36 -3.84 9.83 -13.31
CA ILE A 36 -2.54 9.20 -13.59
C ILE A 36 -2.65 8.23 -14.78
N ASP A 37 -3.06 8.74 -15.94
CA ASP A 37 -3.21 7.99 -17.19
C ASP A 37 -2.20 8.47 -18.25
N PHE A 38 -0.91 8.39 -17.90
CA PHE A 38 0.20 8.81 -18.75
C PHE A 38 1.51 8.10 -18.33
N PRO A 39 2.55 8.10 -19.18
CA PRO A 39 3.87 7.56 -18.82
C PRO A 39 4.48 8.25 -17.59
N LEU A 40 4.88 7.48 -16.57
CA LEU A 40 5.33 8.03 -15.28
C LEU A 40 6.60 8.90 -15.37
N GLU A 41 7.38 8.74 -16.44
CA GLU A 41 8.55 9.57 -16.77
C GLU A 41 8.21 10.90 -17.46
N GLU A 42 6.94 11.15 -17.79
CA GLU A 42 6.51 12.38 -18.44
C GLU A 42 6.50 13.55 -17.43
N GLU A 43 7.60 14.31 -17.43
CA GLU A 43 7.83 15.40 -16.47
C GLU A 43 6.73 16.46 -16.47
N LEU A 44 6.18 16.81 -17.63
CA LEU A 44 5.11 17.82 -17.71
C LEU A 44 3.87 17.37 -16.94
N SER A 45 3.44 16.13 -17.16
CA SER A 45 2.29 15.54 -16.45
C SER A 45 2.55 15.44 -14.95
N PHE A 46 3.76 15.11 -14.52
CA PHE A 46 4.14 15.14 -13.11
C PHE A 46 4.06 16.56 -12.51
N GLN A 47 4.57 17.58 -13.19
CA GLN A 47 4.52 18.96 -12.69
C GLN A 47 3.09 19.51 -12.61
N GLU A 48 2.20 19.11 -13.53
CA GLU A 48 0.77 19.46 -13.48
C GLU A 48 0.09 18.90 -12.23
N LEU A 49 0.27 17.59 -11.95
CA LEU A 49 -0.26 16.98 -10.73
C LEU A 49 0.34 17.64 -9.48
N ARG A 50 1.65 17.87 -9.48
CA ARG A 50 2.34 18.52 -8.37
C ARG A 50 1.81 19.93 -8.11
N LEU A 51 1.49 20.70 -9.15
CA LEU A 51 0.89 22.03 -9.01
C LEU A 51 -0.49 21.97 -8.34
N ALA A 52 -1.32 20.97 -8.67
CA ALA A 52 -2.60 20.76 -8.00
C ALA A 52 -2.41 20.47 -6.49
N LEU A 53 -1.42 19.66 -6.13
CA LEU A 53 -1.09 19.39 -4.73
C LEU A 53 -0.61 20.65 -3.99
N ILE A 54 0.26 21.46 -4.62
CA ILE A 54 0.71 22.75 -4.05
C ILE A 54 -0.48 23.68 -3.83
N GLN A 55 -1.36 23.81 -4.82
CA GLN A 55 -2.56 24.64 -4.71
C GLN A 55 -3.46 24.18 -3.56
N PHE A 56 -3.64 22.87 -3.36
CA PHE A 56 -4.36 22.33 -2.20
C PHE A 56 -3.69 22.72 -0.87
N THR A 57 -2.38 22.53 -0.79
CA THR A 57 -1.56 22.84 0.38
C THR A 57 -1.60 24.34 0.73
N GLU A 58 -1.66 25.22 -0.26
CA GLU A 58 -1.68 26.68 -0.05
C GLU A 58 -3.07 27.24 0.26
N THR A 59 -4.13 26.65 -0.31
CA THR A 59 -5.47 27.24 -0.25
C THR A 59 -6.46 26.51 0.65
N VAL A 60 -6.42 25.18 0.69
CA VAL A 60 -7.37 24.35 1.44
C VAL A 60 -6.78 23.94 2.78
N TRP A 61 -5.57 23.36 2.77
CA TRP A 61 -4.96 22.80 3.98
C TRP A 61 -4.91 23.77 5.18
N PRO A 62 -4.49 25.04 5.04
CA PRO A 62 -4.35 25.95 6.18
C PRO A 62 -5.70 26.25 6.86
N LEU A 63 -6.80 26.11 6.12
CA LEU A 63 -8.15 26.33 6.63
C LEU A 63 -8.71 25.10 7.35
N TYR A 64 -8.33 23.89 6.93
CA TYR A 64 -8.98 22.65 7.36
C TYR A 64 -8.08 21.67 8.13
N ARG A 65 -6.78 21.95 8.31
CA ARG A 65 -5.83 21.03 8.94
C ARG A 65 -6.33 20.37 10.24
N GLU A 66 -6.99 21.13 11.12
CA GLU A 66 -7.46 20.65 12.44
C GLU A 66 -8.65 19.67 12.35
N VAL A 67 -9.34 19.64 11.21
CA VAL A 67 -10.50 18.78 10.96
C VAL A 67 -10.24 17.77 9.83
N SER A 68 -9.04 17.76 9.26
CA SER A 68 -8.63 16.80 8.24
C SER A 68 -8.24 15.47 8.87
N ALA A 69 -8.77 14.37 8.35
CA ALA A 69 -8.29 13.02 8.61
C ALA A 69 -7.08 12.63 7.73
N GLY A 70 -6.89 13.32 6.60
CA GLY A 70 -5.77 13.12 5.68
C GLY A 70 -6.16 13.31 4.21
N ILE A 71 -5.28 12.88 3.33
CA ILE A 71 -5.36 13.12 1.88
C ILE A 71 -5.23 11.80 1.13
N SER A 72 -6.13 11.50 0.20
CA SER A 72 -6.05 10.37 -0.73
C SER A 72 -5.42 10.82 -2.04
N LEU A 73 -4.33 10.16 -2.44
CA LEU A 73 -3.65 10.42 -3.73
C LEU A 73 -4.04 9.40 -4.82
N TYR A 74 -4.53 8.23 -4.42
CA TYR A 74 -4.87 7.18 -5.36
C TYR A 74 -6.09 6.41 -4.89
N GLN A 75 -6.95 6.10 -5.85
CA GLN A 75 -8.06 5.19 -5.67
C GLN A 75 -8.23 4.34 -6.94
N GLY A 76 -8.04 3.03 -6.84
CA GLY A 76 -8.19 2.13 -7.99
C GLY A 76 -7.65 0.73 -7.77
N SER A 77 -7.37 0.03 -8.87
CA SER A 77 -6.87 -1.35 -8.90
C SER A 77 -5.53 -1.51 -8.15
N ALA A 78 -5.35 -2.64 -7.45
CA ALA A 78 -4.03 -3.04 -6.95
C ALA A 78 -3.09 -3.54 -8.05
N ASP A 79 -3.62 -4.01 -9.18
CA ASP A 79 -2.83 -4.42 -10.35
C ASP A 79 -2.53 -3.21 -11.24
N LEU A 80 -1.57 -2.41 -10.81
CA LEU A 80 -1.14 -1.20 -11.51
C LEU A 80 -0.53 -1.48 -12.89
N SER A 81 -0.23 -2.75 -13.22
CA SER A 81 0.26 -3.12 -14.56
C SER A 81 -0.79 -2.95 -15.65
N GLN A 82 -2.09 -2.97 -15.30
CA GLN A 82 -3.19 -2.82 -16.25
C GLN A 82 -3.22 -1.43 -16.91
N ARG A 83 -2.65 -0.43 -16.23
CA ARG A 83 -2.59 0.98 -16.68
C ARG A 83 -1.16 1.47 -16.86
N PHE A 84 -0.19 0.55 -16.88
CA PHE A 84 1.21 0.93 -16.98
C PHE A 84 1.61 1.15 -18.44
N TYR A 85 2.22 2.31 -18.71
CA TYR A 85 2.72 2.65 -20.04
C TYR A 85 4.13 2.10 -20.23
N TRP A 86 4.24 1.03 -21.03
CA TRP A 86 5.51 0.40 -21.38
C TRP A 86 6.21 1.18 -22.49
N THR A 87 6.89 2.26 -22.12
CA THR A 87 7.77 3.00 -23.03
C THR A 87 9.13 2.31 -23.17
N PRO A 88 9.94 2.65 -24.19
CA PRO A 88 11.27 2.07 -24.33
C PRO A 88 12.16 2.21 -23.08
N LEU A 89 12.06 3.35 -22.37
CA LEU A 89 12.80 3.56 -21.13
C LEU A 89 12.31 2.63 -20.01
N GLN A 90 11.00 2.43 -19.88
CA GLN A 90 10.46 1.52 -18.88
C GLN A 90 10.79 0.06 -19.19
N GLU A 91 10.83 -0.32 -20.46
CA GLU A 91 11.31 -1.64 -20.88
C GLU A 91 12.77 -1.86 -20.50
N GLU A 92 13.65 -0.88 -20.70
CA GLU A 92 15.05 -0.93 -20.27
C GLU A 92 15.17 -1.07 -18.74
N ASN A 93 14.47 -0.22 -17.99
CA ASN A 93 14.44 -0.28 -16.52
C ASN A 93 13.95 -1.64 -16.01
N TRP A 94 12.95 -2.21 -16.68
CA TRP A 94 12.41 -3.51 -16.38
C TRP A 94 13.40 -4.65 -16.59
N GLU A 95 14.14 -4.64 -17.71
CA GLU A 95 15.16 -5.67 -17.98
C GLU A 95 16.25 -5.68 -16.90
N ILE A 96 16.63 -4.52 -16.40
CA ILE A 96 17.58 -4.38 -15.28
C ILE A 96 16.94 -4.85 -13.97
N TRP A 97 15.73 -4.37 -13.67
CA TRP A 97 15.05 -4.63 -12.39
C TRP A 97 14.70 -6.11 -12.18
N LYS A 98 14.43 -6.86 -13.25
CA LYS A 98 14.03 -8.27 -13.18
C LYS A 98 15.22 -9.24 -13.03
N GLU A 99 16.45 -8.77 -13.23
CA GLU A 99 17.64 -9.62 -13.20
C GLU A 99 17.76 -10.37 -11.86
N GLY A 100 17.95 -11.69 -11.92
CA GLY A 100 18.13 -12.55 -10.74
C GLY A 100 16.85 -12.85 -9.94
N LYS A 101 15.67 -12.39 -10.37
CA LYS A 101 14.39 -12.67 -9.68
C LYS A 101 13.74 -13.94 -10.18
N ASP A 102 13.25 -14.74 -9.25
CA ASP A 102 12.66 -16.07 -9.52
C ASP A 102 11.13 -16.06 -9.35
N PHE A 103 10.46 -15.41 -10.30
CA PHE A 103 9.00 -15.41 -10.40
C PHE A 103 8.57 -15.45 -11.87
N SER A 104 7.31 -15.83 -12.12
CA SER A 104 6.72 -15.73 -13.45
C SER A 104 6.77 -14.30 -14.00
N LEU A 105 6.97 -14.17 -15.32
CA LEU A 105 7.08 -12.85 -15.98
C LEU A 105 5.86 -11.96 -15.74
N ALA A 106 4.66 -12.53 -15.72
CA ALA A 106 3.43 -11.78 -15.46
C ALA A 106 3.45 -11.16 -14.05
N ARG A 107 3.83 -11.95 -13.04
CA ARG A 107 3.92 -11.50 -11.65
C ARG A 107 5.01 -10.45 -11.46
N LEU A 108 6.21 -10.69 -12.01
CA LEU A 108 7.30 -9.73 -11.98
C LEU A 108 6.85 -8.38 -12.57
N LYS A 109 6.10 -8.38 -13.69
CA LYS A 109 5.63 -7.14 -14.31
C LYS A 109 4.74 -6.34 -13.36
N ARG A 110 3.84 -7.00 -12.63
CA ARG A 110 2.99 -6.34 -11.63
C ARG A 110 3.81 -5.71 -10.51
N PHE A 111 4.79 -6.45 -9.98
CA PHE A 111 5.68 -5.96 -8.92
C PHE A 111 6.51 -4.76 -9.39
N PHE A 112 7.08 -4.81 -10.60
CA PHE A 112 7.78 -3.67 -11.18
C PHE A 112 6.88 -2.43 -11.32
N CYS A 113 5.65 -2.62 -11.83
CA CYS A 113 4.70 -1.52 -11.95
C CYS A 113 4.38 -0.94 -10.56
N ALA A 114 4.17 -1.80 -9.56
CA ALA A 114 3.90 -1.37 -8.19
C ALA A 114 5.08 -0.59 -7.58
N ASP A 115 6.32 -1.00 -7.81
CA ASP A 115 7.53 -0.23 -7.43
C ASP A 115 7.54 1.16 -8.09
N ALA A 116 7.33 1.19 -9.41
CA ALA A 116 7.38 2.42 -10.18
C ALA A 116 6.32 3.43 -9.72
N TYR A 117 5.09 2.96 -9.50
CA TYR A 117 4.01 3.79 -8.98
C TYR A 117 4.22 4.18 -7.52
N ALA A 118 4.72 3.30 -6.66
CA ALA A 118 5.05 3.64 -5.27
C ALA A 118 6.07 4.78 -5.19
N TYR A 119 7.12 4.71 -6.01
CA TYR A 119 8.09 5.79 -6.15
C TYR A 119 7.47 7.08 -6.70
N TYR A 120 6.56 6.96 -7.67
CA TYR A 120 5.83 8.10 -8.22
C TYR A 120 4.93 8.80 -7.18
N PHE A 121 4.16 8.03 -6.41
CA PHE A 121 3.36 8.54 -5.30
C PHE A 121 4.22 9.20 -4.23
N GLN A 122 5.38 8.60 -3.90
CA GLN A 122 6.34 9.20 -2.96
C GLN A 122 6.78 10.58 -3.43
N LYS A 123 7.15 10.73 -4.71
CA LYS A 123 7.52 12.02 -5.28
C LYS A 123 6.39 13.05 -5.21
N LEU A 124 5.16 12.63 -5.49
CA LEU A 124 3.98 13.51 -5.39
C LEU A 124 3.73 13.95 -3.94
N SER A 125 3.89 13.04 -2.98
CA SER A 125 3.66 13.31 -1.56
C SER A 125 4.55 14.43 -1.01
N HIS A 126 5.73 14.66 -1.59
CA HIS A 126 6.61 15.78 -1.19
C HIS A 126 6.02 17.18 -1.45
N ALA A 127 4.92 17.29 -2.18
CA ALA A 127 4.18 18.55 -2.35
C ALA A 127 3.09 18.77 -1.28
N LEU A 128 2.86 17.78 -0.44
CA LEU A 128 1.93 17.83 0.67
C LEU A 128 2.64 18.27 1.97
N PRO A 129 1.89 18.74 2.97
CA PRO A 129 2.43 19.02 4.31
C PRO A 129 2.99 17.77 4.98
N ASP A 130 4.13 17.89 5.67
CA ASP A 130 4.80 16.76 6.34
C ASP A 130 3.93 16.10 7.42
N GLU A 131 3.03 16.86 8.06
CA GLU A 131 2.17 16.38 9.13
C GLU A 131 0.92 15.62 8.67
N THR A 132 0.64 15.55 7.36
CA THR A 132 -0.58 14.92 6.87
C THR A 132 -0.42 13.41 6.68
N ASP A 133 -1.43 12.66 7.11
CA ASP A 133 -1.59 11.28 6.67
C ASP A 133 -1.95 11.26 5.18
N VAL A 134 -1.21 10.46 4.41
CA VAL A 134 -1.45 10.26 2.97
C VAL A 134 -1.94 8.83 2.74
N PHE A 135 -3.09 8.69 2.08
CA PHE A 135 -3.79 7.44 1.87
C PHE A 135 -3.71 6.98 0.40
N LEU A 136 -3.61 5.67 0.22
CA LEU A 136 -3.75 4.99 -1.07
C LEU A 136 -4.84 3.93 -0.95
N PHE A 137 -5.91 4.05 -1.73
CA PHE A 137 -7.05 3.15 -1.70
C PHE A 137 -6.98 2.15 -2.85
N PHE A 138 -6.79 0.87 -2.53
CA PHE A 138 -6.69 -0.19 -3.51
C PHE A 138 -7.93 -1.09 -3.50
N GLU A 139 -8.39 -1.45 -4.68
CA GLU A 139 -9.47 -2.40 -4.89
C GLU A 139 -8.91 -3.82 -4.93
N LYS A 140 -9.67 -4.77 -4.38
CA LYS A 140 -9.31 -6.18 -4.45
C LYS A 140 -9.37 -6.67 -5.89
N GLU A 141 -8.29 -7.28 -6.36
CA GLU A 141 -8.25 -7.91 -7.68
C GLU A 141 -8.67 -9.38 -7.61
N PRO A 142 -9.76 -9.79 -8.27
CA PRO A 142 -10.23 -11.18 -8.22
C PRO A 142 -9.30 -12.19 -8.87
N THR A 143 -8.42 -11.73 -9.77
CA THR A 143 -7.49 -12.57 -10.53
C THR A 143 -6.16 -12.81 -9.81
N LEU A 144 -5.91 -12.08 -8.72
CA LEU A 144 -4.68 -12.20 -7.94
C LEU A 144 -4.86 -13.14 -6.75
N SER A 145 -3.82 -13.91 -6.44
CA SER A 145 -3.81 -14.68 -5.21
C SER A 145 -3.71 -13.77 -3.97
N PRO A 146 -4.16 -14.22 -2.78
CA PRO A 146 -3.96 -13.47 -1.54
C PRO A 146 -2.49 -13.06 -1.32
N GLY A 147 -1.54 -13.96 -1.52
CA GLY A 147 -0.10 -13.71 -1.44
C GLY A 147 0.36 -12.62 -2.40
N GLU A 148 -0.10 -12.66 -3.66
CA GLU A 148 0.19 -11.61 -4.63
C GLU A 148 -0.38 -10.25 -4.21
N MET A 149 -1.62 -10.22 -3.71
CA MET A 149 -2.23 -8.99 -3.18
C MET A 149 -1.44 -8.43 -2.00
N LEU A 150 -1.02 -9.28 -1.06
CA LEU A 150 -0.22 -8.88 0.10
C LEU A 150 1.13 -8.28 -0.31
N GLN A 151 1.77 -8.84 -1.35
CA GLN A 151 3.02 -8.32 -1.90
C GLN A 151 2.84 -6.98 -2.62
N LEU A 152 1.79 -6.85 -3.43
CA LEU A 152 1.52 -5.60 -4.13
C LEU A 152 1.17 -4.45 -3.19
N LEU A 153 0.65 -4.75 -2.01
CA LEU A 153 0.23 -3.78 -1.00
C LEU A 153 1.24 -3.65 0.16
N SER A 154 2.40 -4.28 0.07
CA SER A 154 3.34 -4.41 1.19
C SER A 154 3.70 -3.05 1.81
N LYS A 155 3.87 -3.03 3.14
CA LYS A 155 4.39 -1.85 3.85
C LYS A 155 5.81 -1.50 3.41
N GLU A 156 6.58 -2.47 2.91
CA GLU A 156 7.92 -2.24 2.35
C GLU A 156 7.87 -1.32 1.13
N ARG A 157 6.80 -1.44 0.33
CA ARG A 157 6.59 -0.66 -0.88
C ARG A 157 6.01 0.72 -0.61
N TYR A 158 5.16 0.82 0.41
CA TYR A 158 4.41 2.04 0.74
C TYR A 158 4.66 2.52 2.18
N GLU A 159 5.92 2.57 2.60
CA GLU A 159 6.31 2.85 3.99
C GLU A 159 5.71 4.15 4.56
N HIS A 160 5.55 5.16 3.72
CA HIS A 160 5.07 6.50 4.10
C HIS A 160 3.56 6.72 3.83
N PHE A 161 2.83 5.66 3.45
CA PHE A 161 1.42 5.76 3.11
C PHE A 161 0.54 4.91 4.01
N GLN A 162 -0.68 5.40 4.23
CA GLN A 162 -1.78 4.66 4.80
C GLN A 162 -2.46 3.85 3.67
N VAL A 163 -2.00 2.62 3.46
CA VAL A 163 -2.59 1.71 2.47
C VAL A 163 -3.93 1.18 2.99
N VAL A 164 -5.00 1.37 2.22
CA VAL A 164 -6.35 0.94 2.55
C VAL A 164 -6.92 0.08 1.44
N THR A 165 -7.48 -1.07 1.78
CA THR A 165 -8.14 -1.94 0.80
C THR A 165 -9.66 -1.72 0.79
N LYS A 166 -10.27 -1.64 -0.39
CA LYS A 166 -11.71 -1.71 -0.58
C LYS A 166 -12.10 -3.19 -0.69
N GLY A 167 -12.69 -3.71 0.37
CA GLY A 167 -13.04 -5.13 0.49
C GLY A 167 -11.99 -5.94 1.25
N ALA A 168 -12.37 -7.17 1.64
CA ALA A 168 -11.52 -8.02 2.47
C ALA A 168 -10.44 -8.72 1.63
N VAL A 169 -9.18 -8.41 1.94
CA VAL A 169 -7.99 -9.18 1.52
C VAL A 169 -7.62 -10.11 2.67
N GLU A 170 -7.56 -11.41 2.36
CA GLU A 170 -7.23 -12.44 3.35
C GLU A 170 -5.79 -12.28 3.82
N GLY A 171 -5.56 -12.38 5.13
CA GLY A 171 -4.24 -12.15 5.71
C GLY A 171 -3.82 -10.69 5.83
N TRP A 172 -4.56 -9.73 5.27
CA TRP A 172 -4.11 -8.33 5.26
C TRP A 172 -4.10 -7.72 6.67
N ASP A 173 -2.95 -7.17 7.06
CA ASP A 173 -2.74 -6.52 8.36
C ASP A 173 -2.86 -4.99 8.30
N GLY A 174 -3.24 -4.44 7.15
CA GLY A 174 -3.50 -3.02 6.97
C GLY A 174 -4.97 -2.62 7.18
N LYS A 175 -5.24 -1.35 6.89
CA LYS A 175 -6.57 -0.74 7.04
C LYS A 175 -7.50 -1.22 5.92
N ARG A 176 -8.81 -1.23 6.19
CA ARG A 176 -9.86 -1.62 5.24
C ARG A 176 -10.98 -0.59 5.20
N LEU A 177 -11.55 -0.37 4.02
CA LEU A 177 -12.67 0.52 3.80
C LEU A 177 -13.98 -0.28 3.77
N GLU A 178 -14.86 -0.01 4.74
CA GLU A 178 -16.23 -0.54 4.77
C GLU A 178 -17.23 0.63 4.72
N GLY A 179 -17.88 0.80 3.56
CA GLY A 179 -18.67 1.99 3.26
C GLY A 179 -17.78 3.25 3.21
N LYS A 180 -17.93 4.15 4.19
CA LYS A 180 -17.10 5.37 4.33
C LYS A 180 -16.15 5.30 5.54
N ALA A 181 -16.15 4.20 6.27
CA ALA A 181 -15.34 4.04 7.48
C ALA A 181 -14.05 3.29 7.16
N ILE A 182 -12.93 3.84 7.60
CA ILE A 182 -11.64 3.15 7.58
C ILE A 182 -11.54 2.37 8.90
N LEU A 183 -11.59 1.05 8.80
CA LEU A 183 -11.47 0.16 9.95
C LEU A 183 -10.02 -0.27 10.13
N PRO A 184 -9.57 -0.48 11.39
CA PRO A 184 -8.29 -1.09 11.66
C PRO A 184 -8.25 -2.54 11.15
N PRO A 185 -7.05 -3.13 11.04
CA PRO A 185 -6.91 -4.56 10.80
C PRO A 185 -7.68 -5.38 11.85
N PRO A 186 -8.13 -6.59 11.50
CA PRO A 186 -8.81 -7.46 12.44
C PRO A 186 -7.88 -7.85 13.61
N SER A 187 -8.41 -7.80 14.83
CA SER A 187 -7.71 -8.31 16.01
C SER A 187 -7.62 -9.83 15.92
N THR A 188 -6.40 -10.37 15.96
CA THR A 188 -6.14 -11.82 15.97
C THR A 188 -4.84 -12.10 16.72
N SER A 189 -4.77 -13.28 17.34
CA SER A 189 -3.57 -13.80 18.00
C SER A 189 -2.70 -14.64 17.07
N THR A 190 -3.11 -14.86 15.82
CA THR A 190 -2.39 -15.70 14.86
C THR A 190 -1.90 -14.87 13.68
N ALA A 191 -0.62 -15.02 13.33
CA ALA A 191 -0.02 -14.35 12.20
C ALA A 191 0.87 -15.26 11.36
N ILE A 192 1.10 -14.88 10.10
CA ILE A 192 2.11 -15.45 9.19
C ILE A 192 3.20 -14.41 9.00
N CYS A 193 4.45 -14.81 9.16
CA CYS A 193 5.61 -14.02 8.77
C CYS A 193 5.81 -14.12 7.26
N LEU A 194 5.65 -13.01 6.56
CA LEU A 194 5.94 -12.90 5.13
C LEU A 194 7.44 -12.62 4.96
N PRO A 195 8.20 -13.47 4.23
CA PRO A 195 9.60 -13.24 3.95
C PRO A 195 9.88 -11.85 3.35
N GLU A 196 11.10 -11.34 3.53
CA GLU A 196 11.56 -10.13 2.83
C GLU A 196 11.41 -10.28 1.32
N GLU A 197 11.07 -9.19 0.60
CA GLU A 197 10.80 -9.24 -0.84
C GLU A 197 11.92 -9.89 -1.67
N LYS A 198 13.18 -9.70 -1.26
CA LYS A 198 14.36 -10.28 -1.94
C LYS A 198 14.50 -11.80 -1.79
N LEU A 199 13.85 -12.40 -0.79
CA LEU A 199 13.88 -13.84 -0.54
C LEU A 199 12.68 -14.55 -1.17
N LEU A 200 11.61 -13.80 -1.49
CA LEU A 200 10.41 -14.37 -2.10
C LEU A 200 10.66 -14.85 -3.53
N ASN A 201 9.95 -15.91 -3.87
CA ASN A 201 9.87 -16.51 -5.19
C ASN A 201 8.48 -17.13 -5.36
N ASP A 202 8.18 -17.66 -6.55
CA ASP A 202 6.87 -18.27 -6.84
C ASP A 202 6.51 -19.36 -5.82
N SER A 203 7.46 -20.24 -5.48
CA SER A 203 7.23 -21.35 -4.55
C SER A 203 6.92 -20.90 -3.13
N LEU A 204 7.64 -19.90 -2.60
CA LEU A 204 7.36 -19.36 -1.27
C LEU A 204 6.02 -18.66 -1.23
N LEU A 205 5.65 -17.92 -2.28
CA LEU A 205 4.37 -17.23 -2.33
C LEU A 205 3.19 -18.22 -2.39
N GLU A 206 3.33 -19.31 -3.14
CA GLU A 206 2.35 -20.41 -3.15
C GLU A 206 2.18 -21.05 -1.77
N LYS A 207 3.26 -21.17 -0.98
CA LYS A 207 3.18 -21.64 0.41
C LYS A 207 2.46 -20.65 1.32
N VAL A 208 2.67 -19.33 1.13
CA VAL A 208 1.88 -18.31 1.83
C VAL A 208 0.39 -18.47 1.51
N ASP A 209 0.05 -18.61 0.22
CA ASP A 209 -1.34 -18.83 -0.23
C ASP A 209 -1.96 -20.09 0.36
N HIS A 210 -1.16 -21.16 0.48
CA HIS A 210 -1.59 -22.40 1.11
C HIS A 210 -1.88 -22.21 2.61
N LEU A 211 -0.93 -21.60 3.33
CA LEU A 211 -1.08 -21.31 4.75
C LEU A 211 -2.30 -20.45 5.05
N LEU A 212 -2.54 -19.40 4.25
CA LEU A 212 -3.71 -18.54 4.42
C LEU A 212 -5.02 -19.31 4.35
N LYS A 213 -5.10 -20.34 3.49
CA LYS A 213 -6.29 -21.19 3.35
C LYS A 213 -6.43 -22.23 4.46
N GLU A 214 -5.32 -22.71 5.02
CA GLU A 214 -5.33 -23.72 6.08
C GLU A 214 -5.67 -23.13 7.44
N LEU A 215 -5.26 -21.88 7.69
CA LEU A 215 -5.44 -21.24 8.99
C LEU A 215 -6.87 -20.68 9.16
N PRO A 216 -7.45 -20.78 10.37
CA PRO A 216 -8.74 -20.18 10.65
C PRO A 216 -8.63 -18.64 10.62
N ALA A 217 -9.47 -18.00 9.82
CA ALA A 217 -9.58 -16.55 9.82
C ALA A 217 -10.17 -16.02 11.16
N PRO A 218 -9.79 -14.81 11.61
CA PRO A 218 -8.83 -13.89 10.98
C PRO A 218 -7.37 -14.26 11.25
N VAL A 219 -6.52 -14.12 10.23
CA VAL A 219 -5.06 -14.23 10.32
C VAL A 219 -4.43 -12.93 9.83
N ARG A 220 -3.33 -12.50 10.47
CA ARG A 220 -2.53 -11.34 10.02
C ARG A 220 -1.28 -11.80 9.30
N VAL A 221 -0.89 -11.12 8.24
CA VAL A 221 0.37 -11.35 7.55
C VAL A 221 1.27 -10.17 7.84
N ILE A 222 2.43 -10.44 8.42
CA ILE A 222 3.39 -9.42 8.85
C ILE A 222 4.66 -9.60 8.05
N SER A 223 5.06 -8.58 7.30
CA SER A 223 6.35 -8.55 6.59
C SER A 223 7.51 -8.65 7.59
N GLU A 224 8.51 -9.48 7.26
CA GLU A 224 9.68 -9.74 8.09
C GLU A 224 10.41 -8.45 8.55
N PRO A 225 10.56 -7.40 7.71
CA PRO A 225 11.14 -6.13 8.13
C PRO A 225 10.42 -5.48 9.31
N PHE A 226 9.10 -5.65 9.41
CA PHE A 226 8.23 -4.98 10.39
C PHE A 226 7.76 -5.88 11.54
N LEU A 227 8.29 -7.10 11.67
CA LEU A 227 7.88 -8.03 12.74
C LEU A 227 7.87 -7.41 14.14
N GLN A 228 8.90 -6.65 14.50
CA GLN A 228 9.03 -6.05 15.84
C GLN A 228 7.99 -4.96 16.12
N GLU A 229 7.53 -4.26 15.09
CA GLU A 229 6.53 -3.20 15.19
C GLU A 229 5.12 -3.77 15.20
N SER A 230 4.90 -4.91 14.52
CA SER A 230 3.57 -5.42 14.21
C SER A 230 3.15 -6.66 14.99
N TRP A 231 4.02 -7.25 15.83
CA TRP A 231 3.73 -8.48 16.58
C TRP A 231 2.88 -8.29 17.85
N GLU A 232 2.47 -7.06 18.18
CA GLU A 232 1.63 -6.82 19.35
C GLU A 232 0.30 -7.56 19.22
N GLY A 233 -0.08 -8.27 20.28
CA GLY A 233 -1.29 -9.09 20.32
C GLY A 233 -1.19 -10.43 19.57
N ILE A 234 -0.02 -10.79 19.02
CA ILE A 234 0.21 -12.08 18.36
C ILE A 234 0.78 -13.09 19.36
N ASP A 235 0.12 -14.23 19.49
CA ASP A 235 0.56 -15.38 20.30
C ASP A 235 1.23 -16.44 19.43
N GLU A 236 0.75 -16.66 18.21
CA GLU A 236 1.21 -17.69 17.28
C GLU A 236 1.71 -17.06 15.97
N LEU A 237 2.96 -17.30 15.61
CA LEU A 237 3.58 -16.81 14.38
C LEU A 237 4.03 -17.98 13.50
N TYR A 238 3.35 -18.14 12.37
CA TYR A 238 3.68 -19.12 11.33
C TYR A 238 4.79 -18.60 10.45
N VAL A 239 5.80 -19.44 10.21
CA VAL A 239 7.01 -19.05 9.50
C VAL A 239 7.35 -20.11 8.46
N LEU A 240 7.54 -19.68 7.22
CA LEU A 240 7.93 -20.57 6.12
C LEU A 240 9.38 -21.02 6.24
N SER A 241 9.60 -22.34 6.21
CA SER A 241 10.91 -22.96 6.23
C SER A 241 11.78 -22.46 5.07
N GLY A 242 12.92 -21.84 5.40
CA GLY A 242 13.85 -21.27 4.41
C GLY A 242 13.43 -19.89 3.86
N GLY A 243 12.33 -19.32 4.35
CA GLY A 243 11.85 -17.98 3.98
C GLY A 243 12.27 -16.88 4.94
N VAL A 244 13.20 -17.12 5.87
CA VAL A 244 13.56 -16.14 6.89
C VAL A 244 15.00 -15.69 6.70
N SER A 245 15.25 -14.39 6.73
CA SER A 245 16.61 -13.88 6.72
C SER A 245 17.33 -14.11 8.06
N LEU A 246 18.66 -13.95 8.08
CA LEU A 246 19.44 -13.97 9.33
C LEU A 246 18.97 -12.89 10.33
N GLN A 247 18.46 -11.76 9.84
CA GLN A 247 17.91 -10.73 10.70
C GLN A 247 16.53 -11.13 11.21
N GLY A 248 15.70 -11.74 10.35
CA GLY A 248 14.42 -12.34 10.71
C GLY A 248 14.57 -13.36 11.84
N GLU A 249 15.55 -14.27 11.77
CA GLU A 249 15.80 -15.23 12.85
C GLU A 249 16.06 -14.55 14.20
N ARG A 250 16.76 -13.41 14.20
CA ARG A 250 16.99 -12.64 15.43
C ARG A 250 15.70 -12.00 15.95
N LYS A 251 14.86 -11.47 15.05
CA LYS A 251 13.54 -10.93 15.42
C LYS A 251 12.66 -12.05 16.01
N LEU A 252 12.62 -13.20 15.37
CA LEU A 252 11.90 -14.39 15.82
C LEU A 252 12.31 -14.84 17.24
N ARG A 253 13.61 -14.85 17.56
CA ARG A 253 14.07 -15.12 18.95
C ARG A 253 13.55 -14.10 19.95
N GLY A 254 13.45 -12.83 19.56
CA GLY A 254 12.84 -11.77 20.35
C GLY A 254 11.34 -12.04 20.60
N PHE A 255 10.62 -12.52 19.59
CA PHE A 255 9.20 -12.87 19.70
C PHE A 255 8.99 -14.00 20.71
N GLN A 256 9.79 -15.06 20.62
CA GLN A 256 9.75 -16.17 21.59
C GLN A 256 10.11 -15.73 23.00
N ALA A 257 11.11 -14.85 23.15
CA ALA A 257 11.49 -14.32 24.45
C ALA A 257 10.37 -13.48 25.10
N ALA A 258 9.50 -12.87 24.29
CA ALA A 258 8.31 -12.15 24.75
C ALA A 258 7.12 -13.08 25.05
N GLY A 259 7.26 -14.40 24.88
CA GLY A 259 6.23 -15.40 25.17
C GLY A 259 5.49 -15.94 23.95
N GLY A 260 5.81 -15.48 22.74
CA GLY A 260 5.19 -15.95 21.51
C GLY A 260 5.63 -17.35 21.09
N VAL A 261 4.78 -18.05 20.33
CA VAL A 261 5.03 -19.38 19.78
C VAL A 261 5.31 -19.29 18.29
N ILE A 262 6.44 -19.87 17.86
CA ILE A 262 6.78 -19.97 16.43
C ILE A 262 6.39 -21.34 15.92
N ILE A 263 5.65 -21.36 14.82
CA ILE A 263 5.22 -22.58 14.14
C ILE A 263 5.87 -22.59 12.75
N THR A 264 6.77 -23.54 12.53
CA THR A 264 7.47 -23.68 11.25
C THR A 264 6.67 -24.55 10.29
N HIS A 265 6.45 -24.08 9.06
CA HIS A 265 5.74 -24.78 7.98
C HIS A 265 6.65 -24.99 6.77
#